data_AF-A0A4J1X2Q8-F1
#
_entry.id   AF-A0A4J1X2Q8-F1
#
_cell.length_a   1.000
_cell.length_b   1.000
_cell.length_c   1.000
_cell.angle_alpha   90.00
_cell.angle_beta   90.00
_cell.angle_gamma   90.00
#
_symmetry.space_group_name_H-M   'P 1'
#
loop_
_entity.id
_entity.type
_entity.pdbx_description
1 polymer ?
#
loop_
_entity_poly.entity_id
_entity_poly.type
_entity_poly.pdbx_seq_one_letter_code
_entity_poly.pdbx_strand_id
1 'polypeptide(L)'
;MRPKKYPYSGRRKKQDTSSPLFSTRPIFNEIPIVEEVKVDLGVEANVGRSYPEMLIHLDISGYGNRIHSVHRFPGIFLTVGESIQLKMLFYKRLKNFTADRFLTFRESDWKFFIRGLVNEFVH
;
A
#
# COMPACT_ATOMS: atom_id res chain seq x y z
N MET A 1 -48.12 -37.52 43.33
CA MET A 1 -48.71 -36.25 42.88
C MET A 1 -47.73 -35.56 41.93
N ARG A 2 -48.09 -35.28 40.67
CA ARG A 2 -47.24 -34.51 39.72
C ARG A 2 -47.78 -33.08 39.62
N PRO A 3 -46.93 -32.04 39.54
CA PRO A 3 -47.43 -30.67 39.41
C PRO A 3 -48.00 -30.45 38.00
N LYS A 4 -49.24 -29.93 37.93
CA LYS A 4 -49.90 -29.52 36.68
C LYS A 4 -49.18 -28.30 36.11
N LYS A 5 -48.77 -28.36 34.83
CA LYS A 5 -48.27 -27.20 34.09
C LYS A 5 -49.37 -26.15 33.95
N TYR A 6 -49.13 -24.92 34.41
CA TYR A 6 -49.99 -23.77 34.14
C TYR A 6 -49.78 -23.29 32.70
N PRO A 7 -50.84 -22.98 31.93
CA PRO A 7 -50.70 -22.41 30.61
C PRO A 7 -50.60 -20.90 30.74
N TYR A 8 -49.39 -20.36 30.89
CA TYR A 8 -49.21 -18.92 30.70
C TYR A 8 -49.26 -18.60 29.21
N SER A 9 -50.47 -18.27 28.77
CA SER A 9 -50.78 -17.54 27.54
C SER A 9 -50.22 -16.12 27.61
N GLY A 10 -48.89 -16.00 27.50
CA GLY A 10 -48.20 -14.72 27.32
C GLY A 10 -48.13 -14.39 25.83
N ARG A 11 -48.98 -13.48 25.36
CA ARG A 11 -48.93 -12.84 24.03
C ARG A 11 -47.47 -12.58 23.60
N ARG A 12 -46.97 -13.32 22.60
CA ARG A 12 -45.74 -12.93 21.91
C ARG A 12 -46.06 -11.71 21.05
N LYS A 13 -45.60 -10.54 21.51
CA LYS A 13 -45.46 -9.34 20.67
C LYS A 13 -44.68 -9.73 19.42
N LYS A 14 -45.15 -9.22 18.28
CA LYS A 14 -44.54 -9.28 16.94
C LYS A 14 -43.01 -9.31 17.04
N GLN A 15 -42.41 -10.44 16.70
CA GLN A 15 -41.04 -10.45 16.22
C GLN A 15 -41.09 -9.85 14.82
N ASP A 16 -41.08 -8.53 14.74
CA ASP A 16 -40.56 -7.86 13.56
C ASP A 16 -39.09 -8.26 13.53
N THR A 17 -38.79 -9.22 12.64
CA THR A 17 -37.48 -9.83 12.47
C THR A 17 -36.46 -8.71 12.42
N SER A 18 -35.63 -8.65 13.46
CA SER A 18 -34.56 -7.67 13.63
C SER A 18 -33.82 -7.51 12.32
N SER A 19 -33.94 -6.33 11.71
CA SER A 19 -32.93 -5.88 10.77
C SER A 19 -31.57 -6.07 11.45
N PRO A 20 -30.58 -6.67 10.77
CA PRO A 20 -29.26 -6.76 11.36
C PRO A 20 -28.77 -5.33 11.59
N LEU A 21 -28.76 -4.90 12.85
CA LEU A 21 -28.28 -3.57 13.29
C LEU A 21 -26.82 -3.33 12.89
N PHE A 22 -26.12 -4.39 12.54
CA PHE A 22 -24.77 -4.35 12.04
C PHE A 22 -24.75 -4.93 10.64
N SER A 23 -24.59 -4.03 9.68
CA SER A 23 -24.08 -4.36 8.37
C SER A 23 -22.72 -5.05 8.56
N THR A 24 -22.68 -6.38 8.45
CA THR A 24 -21.44 -7.17 8.25
C THR A 24 -20.88 -6.94 6.85
N ARG A 25 -20.86 -5.69 6.40
CA ARG A 25 -19.96 -5.30 5.33
C ARG A 25 -18.58 -5.36 5.98
N PRO A 26 -17.64 -6.20 5.48
CA PRO A 26 -16.24 -5.94 5.81
C PRO A 26 -16.01 -4.47 5.51
N ILE A 27 -15.48 -3.74 6.48
CA ILE A 27 -15.10 -2.35 6.28
C ILE A 27 -13.96 -2.42 5.27
N PHE A 28 -14.30 -2.44 3.99
CA PHE A 28 -13.36 -2.09 2.95
C PHE A 28 -13.10 -0.61 3.20
N ASN A 29 -12.07 -0.35 3.99
CA ASN A 29 -11.41 0.94 3.99
C ASN A 29 -10.83 1.09 2.58
N GLU A 30 -11.67 1.48 1.62
CA GLU A 30 -11.28 1.97 0.30
C GLU A 30 -10.63 3.36 0.42
N ILE A 31 -10.01 3.67 1.57
CA ILE A 31 -9.17 4.85 1.68
C ILE A 31 -7.99 4.57 0.77
N PRO A 32 -7.76 5.38 -0.27
CA PRO A 32 -6.64 5.17 -1.16
C PRO A 32 -5.36 5.20 -0.32
N ILE A 33 -4.56 4.14 -0.41
CA ILE A 33 -3.32 3.91 0.36
C ILE A 33 -2.36 5.12 0.35
N VAL A 34 -2.47 5.95 -0.70
CA VAL A 34 -1.73 7.21 -0.88
C VAL A 34 -2.07 8.28 0.16
N GLU A 35 -3.26 8.26 0.77
CA GLU A 35 -3.64 9.22 1.81
C GLU A 35 -3.01 8.91 3.18
N GLU A 36 -2.83 7.63 3.51
CA GLU A 36 -2.28 7.20 4.81
C GLU A 36 -0.76 6.96 4.77
N VAL A 37 -0.20 6.71 3.58
CA VAL A 37 1.23 6.49 3.38
C VAL A 37 1.83 7.58 2.51
N LYS A 38 2.76 8.35 3.08
CA LYS A 38 3.61 9.29 2.34
C LYS A 38 4.76 8.52 1.73
N VAL A 39 4.84 8.52 0.40
CA VAL A 39 5.94 7.91 -0.35
C VAL A 39 6.67 8.99 -1.13
N ASP A 40 7.96 9.17 -0.82
CA ASP A 40 8.85 10.10 -1.47
C ASP A 40 9.92 9.35 -2.26
N LEU A 41 10.01 9.65 -3.55
CA LEU A 41 11.02 9.10 -4.45
C LEU A 41 12.02 10.21 -4.86
N GLY A 42 13.25 10.10 -4.36
CA GLY A 42 14.39 10.90 -4.79
C GLY A 42 15.18 10.18 -5.88
N VAL A 43 15.56 10.90 -6.94
CA VAL A 43 16.47 10.37 -7.97
C VAL A 43 17.63 11.34 -8.04
N GLU A 44 18.82 10.84 -7.74
CA GLU A 44 20.06 11.61 -7.69
C GLU A 44 21.08 10.99 -8.64
N ALA A 45 21.74 11.81 -9.43
CA ALA A 45 22.90 11.40 -10.20
C ALA A 45 24.16 11.69 -9.39
N ASN A 46 24.84 10.65 -8.93
CA ASN A 46 26.14 10.78 -8.29
C ASN A 46 27.23 10.71 -9.38
N VAL A 47 27.72 11.88 -9.78
CA VAL A 47 28.86 12.01 -10.69
C VAL A 47 30.15 12.00 -9.86
N GLY A 48 30.47 10.85 -9.26
CA GLY A 48 31.73 10.65 -8.55
C GLY A 48 32.95 10.58 -9.48
N ARG A 49 34.16 10.63 -8.91
CA ARG A 49 35.43 10.74 -9.67
C ARG A 49 35.75 9.58 -10.61
N SER A 50 35.13 8.40 -10.45
CA SER A 50 35.55 7.18 -11.16
C SER A 50 34.45 6.49 -11.95
N TYR A 51 33.21 6.49 -11.46
CA TYR A 51 32.05 6.00 -12.21
C TYR A 51 30.84 6.82 -11.85
N PRO A 52 30.14 7.39 -12.84
CA PRO A 52 28.88 8.02 -12.53
C PRO A 52 27.88 6.91 -12.14
N GLU A 53 27.05 7.15 -11.14
CA GLU A 53 26.07 6.21 -10.62
C GLU A 53 24.75 6.93 -10.37
N MET A 54 23.62 6.27 -10.59
CA MET A 54 22.33 6.80 -10.18
C MET A 54 21.92 6.21 -8.85
N LEU A 55 21.52 7.10 -7.95
CA LEU A 55 20.97 6.79 -6.64
C LEU A 55 19.47 7.07 -6.66
N ILE A 56 18.68 6.05 -6.32
CA ILE A 56 17.25 6.21 -6.09
C ILE A 56 17.02 6.08 -4.60
N HIS A 57 16.58 7.18 -3.99
CA HIS A 57 16.17 7.25 -2.60
C HIS A 57 14.67 7.00 -2.53
N LEU A 58 14.26 6.06 -1.71
CA LEU A 58 12.87 5.75 -1.46
C LEU A 58 12.60 5.90 0.04
N ASP A 59 11.80 6.90 0.35
CA ASP A 59 11.31 7.20 1.70
C ASP A 59 9.82 6.89 1.79
N ILE A 60 9.48 5.90 2.59
CA ILE A 60 8.09 5.51 2.86
C ILE A 60 7.83 5.77 4.32
N SER A 61 6.78 6.56 4.61
CA SER A 61 6.31 6.79 5.97
C SER A 61 4.79 6.61 6.05
N GLY A 62 4.34 5.72 6.93
CA GLY A 62 2.92 5.39 7.08
C GLY A 62 2.69 4.28 8.11
N TYR A 63 1.49 4.20 8.68
CA TYR A 63 1.09 3.18 9.66
C TYR A 63 2.05 2.96 10.85
N GLY A 64 2.77 4.01 11.27
CA GLY A 64 3.75 3.94 12.36
C GLY A 64 5.12 3.38 11.96
N ASN A 65 5.33 2.99 10.70
CA ASN A 65 6.62 2.56 10.16
C ASN A 65 7.22 3.60 9.22
N ARG A 66 8.56 3.66 9.21
CA ARG A 66 9.33 4.43 8.25
C ARG A 66 10.38 3.52 7.63
N ILE A 67 10.42 3.48 6.31
CA ILE A 67 11.39 2.70 5.54
C ILE A 67 12.13 3.70 4.65
N HIS A 68 13.43 3.81 4.88
CA HIS A 68 14.34 4.53 3.99
C HIS A 68 15.21 3.50 3.29
N SER A 69 15.23 3.54 1.96
CA SER A 69 16.04 2.63 1.15
C SER A 69 16.74 3.39 0.02
N VAL A 70 18.01 3.07 -0.19
CA VAL A 70 18.83 3.70 -1.22
C VAL A 70 19.29 2.63 -2.21
N HIS A 71 18.90 2.79 -3.46
CA HIS A 71 19.22 1.85 -4.53
C HIS A 71 20.22 2.46 -5.50
N ARG A 72 21.34 1.76 -5.69
CA ARG A 72 22.41 2.17 -6.62
C ARG A 72 22.27 1.45 -7.95
N PHE A 73 22.31 2.22 -9.02
CA PHE A 73 22.26 1.74 -10.40
C PHE A 73 23.53 2.21 -11.13
N PRO A 74 24.59 1.39 -11.13
CA PRO A 74 25.82 1.73 -11.83
C PRO A 74 25.61 1.65 -13.35
N GLY A 75 26.20 2.60 -14.10
CA GLY A 75 26.18 2.60 -15.56
C GLY A 75 24.84 2.96 -16.21
N ILE A 76 23.83 3.34 -15.41
CA ILE A 76 22.54 3.83 -15.89
C ILE A 76 22.48 5.33 -15.60
N PHE A 77 22.19 6.12 -16.63
CA PHE A 77 21.96 7.57 -16.51
C PHE A 77 20.62 7.90 -17.12
N LEU A 78 19.72 8.38 -16.27
CA LEU A 78 18.49 9.00 -16.70
C LEU A 78 18.75 10.50 -16.77
N THR A 79 18.37 11.10 -17.87
CA THR A 79 18.24 12.55 -18.02
C THR A 79 17.22 13.09 -17.00
N VAL A 80 17.22 14.41 -16.80
CA VAL A 80 16.23 15.06 -15.92
C VAL A 80 14.79 14.70 -16.35
N GLY A 81 14.52 14.67 -17.66
CA GLY A 81 13.22 14.28 -18.20
C GLY A 81 12.83 12.84 -17.87
N GLU A 82 13.75 11.89 -18.08
CA GLU A 82 13.52 10.48 -17.76
C GLU A 82 13.37 10.24 -16.25
N SER A 83 14.08 10.99 -15.40
CA SER A 83 13.92 10.91 -13.95
C SER A 83 12.52 11.33 -13.50
N ILE A 84 11.92 12.33 -14.16
CA ILE A 84 10.54 12.78 -13.91
C ILE A 84 9.56 11.71 -14.40
N GLN A 85 9.79 11.14 -15.58
CA GLN A 85 8.96 10.06 -16.11
C GLN A 85 9.00 8.82 -15.22
N LEU A 86 10.17 8.46 -14.69
CA LEU A 86 10.31 7.37 -13.74
C LEU A 86 9.52 7.64 -12.46
N LYS A 87 9.59 8.86 -11.90
CA LYS A 87 8.77 9.25 -10.75
C LYS A 87 7.28 9.13 -11.05
N MET A 88 6.81 9.66 -12.19
CA MET A 88 5.40 9.54 -12.60
C MET A 88 4.96 8.08 -12.74
N LEU A 89 5.80 7.24 -13.36
CA LEU A 89 5.53 5.82 -13.55
C LEU A 89 5.47 5.08 -12.20
N PHE A 90 6.39 5.40 -11.29
CA PHE A 90 6.43 4.86 -9.94
C PHE A 90 5.12 5.15 -9.19
N TYR A 91 4.68 6.42 -9.14
CA TYR A 91 3.43 6.78 -8.47
C TYR A 91 2.20 6.18 -9.16
N LYS A 92 2.19 6.12 -10.49
CA LYS A 92 1.12 5.47 -11.26
C LYS A 92 1.00 3.98 -10.92
N ARG A 93 2.12 3.26 -10.78
CA ARG A 93 2.12 1.86 -10.38
C ARG A 93 1.80 1.67 -8.91
N LEU A 94 2.25 2.57 -8.03
CA LEU A 94 1.89 2.56 -6.61
C LEU A 94 0.38 2.61 -6.39
N LYS A 95 -0.34 3.39 -7.19
CA LYS A 95 -1.82 3.45 -7.14
C LYS A 95 -2.50 2.09 -7.36
N ASN A 96 -1.84 1.16 -8.04
CA ASN A 96 -2.38 -0.18 -8.31
C ASN A 96 -2.07 -1.19 -7.20
N PHE A 97 -1.28 -0.83 -6.18
CA PHE A 97 -1.04 -1.73 -5.03
C PHE A 97 -2.23 -1.71 -4.08
N THR A 98 -2.50 -2.87 -3.47
CA THR A 98 -3.43 -3.00 -2.34
C THR A 98 -2.71 -2.72 -1.02
N ALA A 99 -3.46 -2.31 0.02
CA ALA A 99 -2.91 -1.94 1.32
C ALA A 99 -2.16 -3.11 1.96
N ASP A 100 -2.75 -4.30 1.91
CA ASP A 100 -2.14 -5.53 2.40
C ASP A 100 -0.81 -5.81 1.71
N ARG A 101 -0.75 -5.63 0.40
CA ARG A 101 0.47 -5.86 -0.36
C ARG A 101 1.53 -4.86 0.06
N PHE A 102 1.18 -3.57 0.16
CA PHE A 102 2.07 -2.50 0.61
C PHE A 102 2.65 -2.75 2.00
N LEU A 103 1.84 -3.20 2.95
CA LEU A 103 2.28 -3.53 4.31
C LEU A 103 3.19 -4.76 4.38
N THR A 104 3.04 -5.69 3.43
CA THR A 104 3.89 -6.89 3.35
C THR A 104 5.21 -6.69 2.59
N PHE A 105 5.40 -5.54 1.93
CA PHE A 105 6.62 -5.29 1.15
C PHE A 105 7.86 -5.33 2.04
N ARG A 106 8.82 -6.17 1.65
CA ARG A 106 10.17 -6.13 2.21
C ARG A 106 11.04 -5.17 1.42
N GLU A 107 12.16 -4.77 2.00
CA GLU A 107 13.17 -3.95 1.31
C GLU A 107 13.65 -4.59 -0.01
N SER A 108 13.74 -5.92 -0.05
CA SER A 108 14.07 -6.67 -1.29
C SER A 108 13.02 -6.48 -2.38
N ASP A 109 11.74 -6.44 -2.03
CA ASP A 109 10.66 -6.32 -2.99
C ASP A 109 10.63 -4.92 -3.60
N TRP A 110 10.91 -3.90 -2.79
CA TRP A 110 11.11 -2.52 -3.25
C TRP A 110 12.26 -2.41 -4.24
N LYS A 111 13.39 -3.09 -3.96
CA LYS A 111 14.53 -3.15 -4.88
C LYS A 111 14.16 -3.79 -6.22
N PHE A 112 13.40 -4.89 -6.22
CA PHE A 112 12.96 -5.54 -7.46
C PHE A 112 11.97 -4.68 -8.24
N PHE A 113 11.04 -4.03 -7.54
CA PHE A 113 10.07 -3.12 -8.15
C PHE A 113 10.76 -1.94 -8.85
N ILE A 114 11.68 -1.27 -8.16
CA ILE A 114 12.43 -0.14 -8.72
C ILE A 114 13.33 -0.59 -9.88
N ARG A 115 14.02 -1.72 -9.75
CA ARG A 115 14.83 -2.27 -10.84
C ARG A 115 13.99 -2.57 -12.08
N GLY A 116 12.79 -3.12 -11.92
CA GLY A 116 11.85 -3.35 -13.01
C GLY A 116 11.46 -2.04 -13.71
N LEU A 117 11.16 -1.00 -12.94
CA LEU A 117 10.85 0.33 -13.48
C LEU A 117 12.03 0.95 -14.23
N VAL A 118 13.23 0.93 -13.65
CA VAL A 118 14.44 1.47 -14.30
C VAL A 118 14.72 0.73 -15.61
N ASN A 119 14.61 -0.60 -15.63
CA ASN A 119 14.85 -1.40 -16.83
C ASN A 119 13.91 -1.04 -17.99
N GLU A 120 12.70 -0.52 -17.74
CA GLU A 120 11.79 -0.06 -18.80
C GLU A 120 12.30 1.19 -19.52
N PHE A 121 13.23 1.94 -18.92
CA PHE A 121 13.85 3.13 -19.53
C PHE A 121 15.21 2.84 -20.19
N VAL A 122 15.85 1.70 -19.88
CA VAL A 122 17.19 1.34 -20.38
C VAL A 122 17.10 0.52 -21.69
N HIS A 123 16.09 0.78 -22.52
CA HIS A 123 15.91 0.13 -23.83
C HIS A 123 16.52 0.95 -24.96
#